data_AF-A0A7C1IPB3-F1
#
_entry.id   AF-A0A7C1IPB3-F1
#
_cell.length_a   1.000
_cell.length_b   1.000
_cell.length_c   1.000
_cell.angle_alpha   90.00
_cell.angle_beta   90.00
_cell.angle_gamma   90.00
#
_symmetry.space_group_name_H-M   'P 1'
#
loop_
_entity.id
_entity.type
_entity.pdbx_description
1 polymer ?
#
loop_
_entity_poly.entity_id
_entity_poly.type
_entity_poly.pdbx_seq_one_letter_code
_entity_poly.pdbx_strand_id
1 'polypeptide(L)' 'MRIPFDVPQTFGAGGRVKVQGTLNGTAFHGSLFPYSGVYYLGLNKTVRAAAKIKAGDSVQVTLEKEEQ' A
#
# COMPACT_ATOMS: atom_id res chain seq x y z
N MET A 1 -0.05 -6.60 -2.71
CA MET A 1 -0.95 -6.14 -3.79
C MET A 1 -0.09 -5.44 -4.83
N ARG A 2 -0.28 -5.71 -6.13
CA ARG A 2 0.39 -4.95 -7.20
C ARG A 2 -0.26 -3.56 -7.26
N ILE A 3 0.57 -2.53 -7.29
CA ILE A 3 0.11 -1.17 -7.49
C ILE A 3 0.02 -0.88 -9.00
N PRO A 4 -1.13 -0.44 -9.53
CA PRO A 4 -1.33 -0.21 -10.96
C PRO A 4 -0.80 1.15 -11.44
N PHE A 5 0.11 1.78 -10.71
CA PHE A 5 0.70 3.07 -11.06
C PHE A 5 2.18 3.14 -10.63
N ASP A 6 2.92 4.07 -11.21
CA ASP A 6 4.32 4.30 -10.89
C ASP A 6 4.47 5.02 -9.54
N VAL A 7 4.67 4.22 -8.50
CA VAL A 7 5.07 4.67 -7.16
C VAL A 7 6.30 5.59 -7.20
N PRO A 8 7.40 5.30 -7.93
CA PRO A 8 8.58 6.17 -7.90
C PRO A 8 8.31 7.53 -8.53
N GLN A 9 7.47 7.59 -9.56
CA GLN A 9 7.03 8.85 -10.16
C GLN A 9 6.08 9.64 -9.25
N THR A 10 5.21 8.94 -8.51
CA THR A 10 4.19 9.55 -7.64
C THR A 10 4.76 10.00 -6.30
N PHE A 11 5.60 9.18 -5.69
CA PHE A 11 6.14 9.39 -4.34
C PHE A 11 7.59 9.90 -4.34
N GLY A 12 8.23 10.00 -5.52
CA GLY A 12 9.59 10.49 -5.69
C GLY A 12 10.66 9.56 -5.11
N ALA A 13 10.34 8.29 -4.86
CA ALA A 13 11.23 7.36 -4.17
C ALA A 13 11.33 6.02 -4.92
N GLY A 14 12.52 5.76 -5.48
CA GLY A 14 12.87 4.52 -6.16
C GLY A 14 13.08 3.31 -5.24
N GLY A 15 13.07 3.52 -3.92
CA GLY A 15 13.35 2.49 -2.92
C GLY A 15 12.11 2.03 -2.14
N ARG A 16 12.34 1.56 -0.91
CA ARG A 16 11.27 1.28 0.06
C ARG A 16 10.65 2.60 0.52
N VAL A 17 9.34 2.73 0.37
CA VAL A 17 8.57 3.91 0.79
C VAL A 17 7.63 3.50 1.91
N LYS A 18 7.74 4.18 3.05
CA LYS A 18 6.73 4.05 4.11
C LYS A 18 5.49 4.81 3.68
N VAL A 19 4.35 4.16 3.82
CA VAL A 19 3.06 4.72 3.45
C VAL A 19 2.08 4.45 4.57
N GLN A 20 1.24 5.44 4.81
CA GLN A 20 0.10 5.31 5.69
C GLN A 20 -1.15 5.63 4.89
N GLY A 21 -2.30 5.16 5.35
CA GLY A 21 -3.54 5.50 4.70
C GLY A 21 -4.70 4.71 5.24
N THR A 22 -5.76 4.58 4.45
CA THR A 22 -6.98 3.90 4.86
C THR A 22 -7.39 2.85 3.85
N LEU A 23 -7.81 1.69 4.36
CA LEU A 23 -8.27 0.56 3.57
C LEU A 23 -9.73 0.32 3.94
N ASN A 24 -10.64 0.63 3.01
CA ASN A 24 -12.08 0.57 3.25
C ASN A 24 -12.50 1.35 4.53
N GLY A 25 -11.89 2.52 4.77
CA GLY A 25 -12.09 3.33 5.98
C GLY A 25 -11.27 2.92 7.21
N THR A 26 -10.52 1.81 7.15
CA THR A 26 -9.65 1.37 8.26
C THR A 26 -8.25 1.92 8.11
N ALA A 27 -7.77 2.70 9.07
CA ALA A 27 -6.40 3.22 9.07
C ALA A 27 -5.36 2.08 9.08
N PHE A 28 -4.32 2.23 8.26
CA PHE A 28 -3.23 1.26 8.17
C PHE A 28 -1.90 1.91 7.87
N HIS A 29 -0.85 1.21 8.28
CA HIS A 29 0.54 1.53 7.97
C HIS A 29 1.12 0.37 7.16
N GLY A 30 1.82 0.72 6.08
CA GLY A 30 2.35 -0.22 5.12
C GLY A 30 3.69 0.25 4.57
N SER A 31 4.27 -0.60 3.73
CA SER A 31 5.49 -0.23 3.02
C SER A 31 5.40 -0.69 1.58
N LEU A 32 5.67 0.23 0.67
CA LEU A 32 5.84 -0.04 -0.74
C LEU A 32 7.28 -0.45 -0.99
N PHE A 33 7.48 -1.53 -1.73
CA PHE A 33 8.79 -1.96 -2.16
C PHE A 33 8.77 -2.34 -3.64
N PRO A 34 9.82 -1.95 -4.40
CA PRO A 34 9.97 -2.39 -5.78
C PRO A 34 10.34 -3.87 -5.83
N TYR A 35 9.76 -4.58 -6.79
CA TYR A 35 10.09 -5.96 -7.11
C TYR A 35 9.94 -6.17 -8.61
N SER A 36 11.05 -6.39 -9.32
CA SER A 36 11.07 -6.67 -10.75
C SER A 36 10.30 -5.65 -11.62
N GLY A 37 10.42 -4.35 -11.30
CA GLY A 37 9.75 -3.26 -12.05
C GLY A 37 8.28 -3.02 -11.67
N VAL A 38 7.73 -3.79 -10.72
CA VAL A 38 6.40 -3.52 -10.14
C VAL A 38 6.52 -3.24 -8.64
N TYR A 39 5.64 -2.39 -8.13
CA TYR A 39 5.60 -2.11 -6.70
C TYR A 39 4.56 -2.97 -6.00
N TYR A 40 4.96 -3.50 -4.85
CA TYR A 40 4.08 -4.23 -3.97
C TYR A 40 3.83 -3.46 -2.68
N LEU A 41 2.56 -3.42 -2.28
CA LEU A 41 2.16 -2.98 -0.96
C LEU A 41 2.19 -4.16 0.01
N GLY A 42 3.05 -4.04 1.03
CA GLY A 42 3.03 -4.88 2.21
C GLY A 42 1.94 -4.41 3.18
N LEU A 43 0.98 -5.29 3.46
CA LEU A 43 -0.07 -5.08 4.45
C LEU A 43 0.00 -6.19 5.50
N ASN A 44 0.03 -5.81 6.77
CA ASN A 44 0.01 -6.76 7.87
C ASN A 44 -1.33 -7.54 7.92
N LYS A 45 -1.27 -8.78 8.42
CA LYS A 45 -2.47 -9.64 8.56
C LYS A 45 -3.56 -8.96 9.40
N THR A 46 -3.17 -8.21 10.43
CA THR A 46 -4.08 -7.45 11.29
C THR A 46 -4.86 -6.41 10.52
N VAL A 47 -4.21 -5.65 9.63
CA VAL A 47 -4.88 -4.64 8.78
C VAL A 47 -5.88 -5.31 7.84
N ARG A 48 -5.49 -6.41 7.20
CA ARG A 48 -6.40 -7.15 6.30
C ARG A 48 -7.62 -7.68 7.04
N ALA A 49 -7.43 -8.18 8.25
CA ALA A 49 -8.52 -8.67 9.10
C ALA A 49 -9.42 -7.52 9.58
N ALA A 50 -8.83 -6.39 10.00
CA ALA A 50 -9.56 -5.20 10.45
C ALA A 50 -10.40 -4.59 9.32
N ALA A 51 -9.84 -4.50 8.12
CA ALA A 51 -10.56 -4.02 6.94
C ALA A 51 -11.52 -5.07 6.34
N LYS A 52 -11.55 -6.29 6.89
CA LYS A 52 -12.38 -7.43 6.44
C LYS A 52 -12.23 -7.78 4.96
N ILE A 53 -11.02 -7.62 4.42
CA ILE A 53 -10.73 -7.84 3.00
C ILE A 53 -10.22 -9.26 2.74
N LYS A 54 -10.69 -9.88 1.65
CA LYS A 54 -10.26 -11.20 1.19
C LYS A 54 -9.49 -11.10 -0.12
N ALA A 55 -8.70 -12.11 -0.44
CA ALA A 55 -8.04 -12.20 -1.73
C ALA A 55 -9.10 -12.30 -2.85
N GLY A 56 -9.06 -11.37 -3.80
CA GLY A 56 -10.06 -11.27 -4.87
C GLY A 56 -11.13 -10.19 -4.66
N ASP A 57 -11.18 -9.58 -3.47
CA ASP A 57 -12.13 -8.50 -3.18
C ASP A 57 -11.63 -7.16 -3.75
N SER A 58 -12.56 -6.33 -4.23
CA SER A 58 -12.25 -4.98 -4.71
C SER A 58 -12.24 -4.03 -3.52
N VAL A 59 -11.08 -3.46 -3.23
CA VAL A 59 -10.88 -2.64 -2.04
C VAL A 59 -10.44 -1.24 -2.41
N GLN A 60 -11.02 -0.23 -1.77
CA GLN A 60 -10.56 1.14 -1.90
C GLN A 60 -9.41 1.37 -0.91
N VAL A 61 -8.25 1.73 -1.45
CA VAL A 61 -7.04 2.01 -0.67
C VAL A 61 -6.63 3.46 -0.94
N THR A 62 -6.63 4.27 0.10
CA THR A 62 -5.98 5.58 0.08
C THR A 62 -4.57 5.40 0.61
N LEU A 63 -3.58 5.92 -0.11
CA LEU A 63 -2.17 5.85 0.24
C LEU A 63 -1.61 7.27 0.30
N GLU A 64 -0.95 7.59 1.40
CA GLU A 64 -0.25 8.83 1.62
C GLU A 64 1.20 8.53 1.96
N LYS A 65 2.11 9.38 1.47
CA LYS A 65 3.53 9.25 1.79
C LYS A 65 3.69 9.54 3.27
N GLU A 66 4.23 8.58 4.01
CA GLU A 66 4.69 8.85 5.36
C GLU A 66 6.08 9.47 5.20
N GLU A 67 6.14 10.80 5.13
CA GLU A 67 7.39 11.54 5.11
C GLU A 67 7.87 11.68 6.55
N GLN A 68 8.99 11.03 6.87
CA GLN A 68 9.69 11.15 8.14
C GLN A 68 11.05 11.77 7.91
#